data_AF-A0A5K1GV88-F1
#
_entry.id   AF-A0A5K1GV88-F1
#
_cell.length_a   1.000
_cell.length_b   1.000
_cell.length_c   1.000
_cell.angle_alpha   90.00
_cell.angle_beta   90.00
_cell.angle_gamma   90.00
#
_symmetry.space_group_name_H-M   'P 1'
#
loop_
_entity.id
_entity.type
_entity.pdbx_description
1 polymer ?
#
loop_
_entity_poly.entity_id
_entity_poly.type
_entity_poly.pdbx_seq_one_letter_code
_entity_poly.pdbx_strand_id
1 'polypeptide(L)' 'LIGTPTDNDLGFVSENARRYIQQLPRHARQSFTQKFSHVHPLAIDLVERMLTFDPRQRIT' A
#
# COMPACT_ATOMS: atom_id res chain seq x y z
N LEU A 1 2.48 -7.16 1.47
CA LEU A 1 1.30 -6.59 2.17
C LEU A 1 0.59 -5.58 1.29
N ILE A 2 1.12 -4.37 1.11
CA ILE A 2 0.49 -3.32 0.28
C ILE A 2 0.75 -3.42 -1.22
N GLY A 3 1.80 -4.18 -1.61
CA GLY A 3 2.17 -4.41 -3.01
C GLY A 3 3.04 -3.29 -3.58
N THR A 4 3.45 -3.44 -4.84
CA THR A 4 4.14 -2.38 -5.58
C THR A 4 3.15 -1.27 -5.90
N PRO A 5 3.46 0.00 -5.55
CA PRO A 5 2.58 1.14 -5.84
C PRO A 5 2.40 1.33 -7.34
N THR A 6 1.24 1.84 -7.75
CA THR A 6 0.94 2.17 -9.15
C THR A 6 1.60 3.50 -9.55
N ASP A 7 1.71 3.79 -10.84
CA ASP A 7 2.25 5.08 -11.29
C ASP A 7 1.44 6.28 -10.76
N ASN A 8 0.14 6.11 -10.50
CA ASN A 8 -0.71 7.13 -9.90
C ASN A 8 -0.33 7.38 -8.42
N ASP A 9 -0.04 6.31 -7.68
CA ASP A 9 0.43 6.38 -6.29
C ASP A 9 1.83 7.01 -6.20
N LEU A 10 2.65 6.90 -7.24
CA LEU A 10 3.98 7.51 -7.30
C LEU A 10 3.97 8.99 -7.70
N GLY A 11 2.80 9.56 -7.99
CA GLY A 11 2.69 10.95 -8.46
C GLY A 11 3.18 12.01 -7.45
N PHE A 12 3.21 11.68 -6.15
CA PHE A 12 3.74 12.57 -5.11
C PHE A 12 5.24 12.35 -4.82
N VAL A 13 5.85 11.33 -5.41
CA VAL A 13 7.23 10.90 -5.13
C VAL A 13 8.20 11.56 -6.12
N SER A 14 9.41 11.89 -5.67
CA SER A 14 10.43 12.49 -6.53
C SER A 14 10.85 11.56 -7.67
N GLU A 15 11.32 12.13 -8.78
CA GLU A 15 11.68 11.36 -9.98
C GLU A 15 12.74 10.28 -9.70
N ASN A 16 13.74 10.60 -8.87
CA ASN A 16 14.78 9.65 -8.45
C ASN A 16 14.19 8.46 -7.67
N ALA A 17 13.28 8.74 -6.73
CA ALA A 17 12.62 7.70 -5.96
C ALA A 17 11.65 6.87 -6.81
N ARG A 18 10.98 7.48 -7.80
CA ARG A 18 10.16 6.76 -8.80
C ARG A 18 11.00 5.78 -9.61
N ARG A 19 12.15 6.22 -10.15
CA ARG A 19 13.09 5.34 -10.88
C ARG A 19 13.59 4.18 -10.02
N TYR A 20 13.91 4.46 -8.75
CA TYR A 20 14.31 3.41 -7.81
C TYR A 20 13.20 2.39 -7.58
N ILE A 21 11.96 2.83 -7.32
CA ILE A 21 10.82 1.94 -7.08
C ILE A 21 10.49 1.10 -8.32
N GLN A 22 10.63 1.65 -9.53
CA GLN A 22 10.43 0.92 -10.78
C GLN A 22 11.47 -0.18 -11.03
N GLN A 23 12.67 -0.08 -10.44
CA GLN A 23 13.70 -1.12 -10.51
C GLN A 23 13.48 -2.26 -9.51
N LEU A 24 12.63 -2.07 -8.51
CA LEU A 24 12.33 -3.11 -7.52
C LEU A 24 11.43 -4.19 -8.14
N PRO A 25 11.59 -5.47 -7.72
CA PRO A 25 10.68 -6.53 -8.11
C PRO A 25 9.22 -6.19 -7.81
N ARG A 26 8.33 -6.46 -8.76
CA ARG A 26 6.90 -6.23 -8.58
C ARG A 26 6.33 -7.25 -7.61
N HIS A 27 5.72 -6.77 -6.53
CA HIS A 27 5.03 -7.58 -5.54
C HIS A 27 3.53 -7.33 -5.61
N ALA A 28 2.75 -8.40 -5.70
CA ALA A 28 1.30 -8.31 -5.61
C ALA A 28 0.87 -7.84 -4.21
N ARG A 29 -0.22 -7.07 -4.15
CA ARG A 29 -0.89 -6.76 -2.88
C ARG A 29 -1.39 -8.07 -2.26
N GLN A 30 -1.15 -8.24 -0.97
CA GLN A 30 -1.61 -9.39 -0.21
C GLN A 30 -2.91 -8.99 0.49
N SER A 31 -3.91 -9.89 0.49
CA SER A 31 -5.13 -9.65 1.26
C SER A 31 -4.82 -9.67 2.76
N PHE A 32 -5.09 -8.56 3.45
CA PHE A 32 -4.95 -8.51 4.90
C PHE A 32 -5.97 -9.43 5.57
N THR A 33 -7.18 -9.57 5.01
CA THR A 33 -8.21 -10.50 5.47
C THR A 33 -7.72 -11.95 5.48
N GLN A 34 -7.03 -12.39 4.43
CA GLN A 34 -6.50 -13.75 4.37
C GLN A 34 -5.33 -13.96 5.34
N LYS A 35 -4.48 -12.94 5.51
CA LYS A 35 -3.31 -13.04 6.39
C LYS A 35 -3.67 -12.94 7.87
N PHE A 36 -4.70 -12.16 8.21
CA PHE A 36 -5.17 -11.89 9.55
C PHE A 36 -6.61 -12.40 9.73
N SER A 37 -6.85 -13.66 9.36
CA SER A 37 -8.18 -14.29 9.41
C SER A 37 -8.82 -14.36 10.81
N HIS A 38 -8.02 -14.19 11.87
CA HIS A 38 -8.43 -14.19 13.27
C HIS A 38 -8.72 -12.78 13.82
N VAL A 39 -8.47 -11.73 13.04
CA VAL A 39 -8.63 -10.33 13.45
C VAL A 39 -10.01 -9.83 13.04
N HIS A 40 -10.59 -8.97 13.88
CA HIS A 40 -11.90 -8.40 13.60
C HIS A 40 -11.91 -7.63 12.26
N PRO A 41 -12.89 -7.84 11.36
CA PRO A 41 -12.90 -7.23 10.03
C PRO A 41 -12.76 -5.69 10.03
N LEU A 42 -13.36 -5.01 11.02
CA LEU A 42 -13.21 -3.55 11.18
C LEU A 42 -11.78 -3.11 11.52
N ALA A 43 -11.02 -3.91 12.28
CA ALA A 43 -9.61 -3.62 12.55
C ALA A 43 -8.76 -3.81 11.29
N ILE A 44 -9.13 -4.79 10.44
CA ILE A 44 -8.48 -4.99 9.14
C ILE A 44 -8.75 -3.80 8.21
N ASP A 45 -10.01 -3.35 8.11
CA ASP A 45 -10.37 -2.16 7.30
C ASP A 45 -9.61 -0.91 7.76
N LEU A 46 -9.53 -0.67 9.07
CA LEU A 46 -8.76 0.44 9.63
C LEU A 46 -7.28 0.36 9.22
N VAL A 47 -6.66 -0.81 9.39
CA VAL A 47 -5.25 -1.02 9.04
C VAL A 47 -5.02 -0.87 7.53
N GLU A 48 -5.92 -1.35 6.68
CA GLU A 48 -5.80 -1.19 5.23
C GLU A 48 -5.86 0.29 4.81
N ARG A 49 -6.70 1.08 5.47
CA ARG A 49 -6.83 2.53 5.24
C ARG A 49 -5.65 3.32 5.81
N MET A 50 -5.06 2.87 6.92
CA MET A 50 -3.86 3.46 7.52
C MET A 50 -2.59 3.16 6.72
N LEU A 51 -2.46 1.94 6.19
CA LEU A 51 -1.32 1.49 5.39
C LEU A 51 -1.47 1.85 3.90
N THR A 52 -2.05 3.01 3.61
CA THR A 52 -2.12 3.50 2.23
C THR A 52 -0.81 4.18 1.85
N PHE A 53 -0.31 3.88 0.64
CA PHE A 53 0.97 4.41 0.15
C PHE A 53 0.90 5.92 -0.08
N ASP A 54 -0.16 6.40 -0.74
CA ASP A 54 -0.43 7.82 -0.89
C ASP A 54 -0.90 8.41 0.45
N PRO A 55 -0.15 9.35 1.06
CA PRO A 55 -0.55 9.99 2.31
C PRO A 55 -1.87 10.76 2.19
N ARG A 56 -2.25 11.21 0.98
CA ARG A 56 -3.52 11.92 0.72
C ARG A 56 -4.74 10.99 0.78
N GLN A 57 -4.53 9.69 0.60
CA GLN A 57 -5.56 8.65 0.66
C GLN A 57 -5.56 7.94 2.01
N ARG A 58 -4.68 8.33 2.94
CA ARG A 58 -4.60 7.76 4.29
C ARG A 58 -5.72 8.33 5.16
N ILE A 59 -6.37 7.47 5.93
CA ILE A 59 -7.37 7.88 6.94
C ILE A 59 -6.72 8.78 8.01
N THR A 60 -7.41 9.84 8.43
CA THR A 60 -7.03 10.79 9.49
C THR A 60 -8.14 10.94 10.51
#